data_AF-A0A2W7A2B5-F1
#
_entry.id   AF-A0A2W7A2B5-F1
#
_cell.length_a   1.000
_cell.length_b   1.000
_cell.length_c   1.000
_cell.angle_alpha   90.00
_cell.angle_beta   90.00
_cell.angle_gamma   90.00
#
_symmetry.space_group_name_H-M   'P 1'
#
loop_
_entity.id
_entity.type
_entity.pdbx_description
1 polymer ?
#
loop_
_entity_poly.entity_id
_entity_poly.type
_entity_poly.pdbx_seq_one_letter_code
_entity_poly.pdbx_strand_id
1 'polypeptide(L)'
;ALSVPAILPDRQEIISIVFGVMLFTLIVQGLTTKPLLEYLDLLGDQPMKIEYSQMTAHRVALTRVMNRLKAMKVNEEFDPEFVGYQMALVDGQLEEVKEKLAKLEQQNDAVREFASDQMREELLAIEADTYAEFIRAGQLKQTLMPLLEGVLPDRIGERD
;
A
#
# COMPACT_ATOMS: atom_id res chain seq x y z
N ALA A 1 -10.61 -13.33 29.84
CA ALA A 1 -11.02 -14.07 31.05
C ALA A 1 -10.32 -15.41 31.05
N LEU A 2 -9.43 -15.67 32.03
CA LEU A 2 -8.92 -16.99 32.41
C LEU A 2 -8.32 -16.84 33.82
N SER A 3 -9.18 -16.87 34.82
CA SER A 3 -8.78 -16.84 36.24
C SER A 3 -8.32 -18.24 36.66
N VAL A 4 -7.03 -18.39 36.96
CA VAL A 4 -6.45 -19.63 37.51
C VAL A 4 -7.17 -19.97 38.84
N PRO A 5 -7.81 -21.15 38.97
CA PRO A 5 -8.55 -21.54 40.18
C PRO A 5 -7.67 -21.51 41.43
N ALA A 6 -8.20 -21.00 42.54
CA ALA A 6 -7.47 -20.80 43.80
C ALA A 6 -7.07 -22.11 44.53
N ILE A 7 -7.39 -23.28 43.96
CA ILE A 7 -7.27 -24.61 44.57
C ILE A 7 -5.99 -25.36 44.17
N LEU A 8 -5.19 -24.81 43.26
CA LEU A 8 -3.94 -25.43 42.84
C LEU A 8 -2.80 -25.05 43.79
N PRO A 9 -2.09 -26.03 44.40
CA PRO A 9 -0.78 -25.75 44.99
C PRO A 9 0.15 -25.19 43.90
N ASP A 10 1.02 -24.26 44.28
CA ASP A 10 1.98 -23.57 43.40
C ASP A 10 1.38 -22.63 42.35
N ARG A 11 0.20 -22.05 42.64
CA ARG A 11 -0.45 -21.01 41.81
C ARG A 11 0.49 -19.87 41.39
N GLN A 12 1.39 -19.42 42.27
CA GLN A 12 2.34 -18.35 41.94
C GLN A 12 3.36 -18.79 40.88
N GLU A 13 3.79 -20.05 40.93
CA GLU A 13 4.69 -20.62 39.94
C GLU A 13 4.00 -20.76 38.58
N ILE A 14 2.76 -21.28 38.56
CA ILE A 14 1.95 -21.40 37.33
C ILE A 14 1.69 -20.02 36.71
N ILE A 15 1.31 -19.01 37.51
CA ILE A 15 1.11 -17.65 37.02
C ILE A 15 2.40 -17.09 36.44
N SER A 16 3.55 -17.32 37.09
CA SER A 16 4.84 -16.83 36.62
C SER A 16 5.26 -17.47 35.29
N ILE A 17 5.03 -18.78 35.14
CA ILE A 17 5.29 -19.51 33.90
C ILE A 17 4.38 -19.02 32.78
N VAL A 18 3.07 -18.93 33.02
CA VAL A 18 2.10 -18.50 32.00
C VAL A 18 2.34 -17.06 31.60
N PHE A 19 2.63 -16.17 32.55
CA PHE A 19 2.98 -14.77 32.26
C PHE A 19 4.29 -14.67 31.48
N GLY A 20 5.31 -15.43 31.86
CA GLY A 20 6.59 -15.49 31.16
C GLY A 20 6.46 -15.98 29.72
N VAL A 21 5.69 -17.06 29.49
CA VAL A 21 5.40 -17.58 28.15
C VAL A 21 4.59 -16.58 27.33
N MET A 22 3.57 -15.94 27.92
CA MET A 22 2.78 -14.92 27.21
C MET A 22 3.63 -13.71 26.82
N LEU A 23 4.48 -13.20 27.72
CA LEU A 23 5.38 -12.09 27.43
C LEU A 23 6.41 -12.47 26.34
N PHE A 24 7.01 -13.66 26.45
CA PHE A 24 7.96 -14.16 25.47
C PHE A 24 7.32 -14.36 24.09
N THR A 25 6.13 -14.96 24.03
CA THR A 25 5.42 -15.17 22.76
C THR A 25 5.03 -13.86 22.09
N LEU A 26 4.58 -12.84 22.84
CA LEU A 26 4.29 -11.53 22.26
C LEU A 26 5.54 -10.83 21.70
N ILE A 27 6.67 -10.95 22.39
CA ILE A 27 7.95 -10.40 21.93
C ILE A 27 8.46 -11.17 20.71
N VAL A 28 8.55 -12.49 20.80
CA VAL A 28 9.05 -13.35 19.72
C VAL A 28 8.15 -13.27 18.51
N GLN A 29 6.82 -13.33 18.63
CA GLN A 29 5.90 -13.17 17.51
C GLN A 29 6.09 -11.80 16.82
N GLY A 30 6.20 -10.72 17.58
CA GLY A 30 6.49 -9.39 17.05
C GLY A 30 7.83 -9.30 16.31
N LEU A 31 8.85 -9.98 16.82
CA LEU A 31 10.19 -10.05 16.22
C LEU A 31 10.30 -11.07 15.07
N THR A 32 9.49 -12.14 15.03
CA THR A 32 9.52 -13.18 13.99
C THR A 32 8.63 -12.85 12.80
N THR A 33 7.67 -11.93 12.95
CA THR A 33 6.80 -11.53 11.83
C THR A 33 7.60 -10.88 10.71
N LYS A 34 8.54 -9.97 11.02
CA LYS A 34 9.41 -9.33 10.02
C LYS A 34 10.34 -10.30 9.26
N PRO A 35 11.17 -11.14 9.91
CA PRO A 35 12.02 -12.08 9.22
C PRO A 35 11.23 -13.20 8.51
N LEU A 36 10.02 -13.54 8.96
CA LEU A 36 9.14 -14.46 8.23
C LEU A 36 8.60 -13.83 6.94
N LEU A 37 8.24 -12.54 6.96
CA LEU A 37 7.85 -11.80 5.75
C LEU A 37 9.03 -11.62 4.78
N GLU A 38 10.24 -11.44 5.28
CA GLU A 38 11.48 -11.42 4.48
C GLU A 38 11.83 -12.82 3.93
N TYR A 39 11.60 -13.90 4.69
CA TYR A 39 11.88 -15.29 4.28
C TYR A 39 10.84 -15.87 3.31
N LEU A 40 9.58 -15.43 3.38
CA LEU A 40 8.49 -15.88 2.50
C LEU A 40 8.46 -15.16 1.14
N ASP A 41 9.44 -14.30 0.83
CA ASP A 41 9.58 -13.57 -0.45
C ASP A 41 8.35 -12.71 -0.84
N LEU A 42 7.43 -12.47 0.10
CA LEU A 42 6.29 -11.56 -0.06
C LEU A 42 6.72 -10.08 -0.08
N LEU A 43 8.00 -9.81 0.22
CA LEU A 43 8.66 -8.50 0.11
C LEU A 43 9.70 -8.43 -1.03
N GLY A 44 9.72 -9.42 -1.93
CA GLY A 44 10.34 -9.37 -3.25
C GLY A 44 11.73 -8.73 -3.30
N ASP A 45 12.74 -9.59 -3.23
CA ASP A 45 14.19 -9.39 -3.21
C ASP A 45 14.81 -8.43 -4.26
N GLN A 46 14.44 -7.14 -4.31
CA GLN A 46 15.20 -6.11 -5.04
C GLN A 46 15.08 -4.73 -4.36
N PRO A 47 16.17 -4.13 -3.84
CA PRO A 47 16.14 -2.78 -3.25
C PRO A 47 15.55 -1.73 -4.20
N MET A 48 15.66 -1.94 -5.52
CA MET A 48 15.06 -1.07 -6.53
C MET A 48 13.53 -1.13 -6.60
N LYS A 49 12.90 -2.29 -6.30
CA LYS A 49 11.42 -2.41 -6.22
C LYS A 49 10.87 -1.70 -4.99
N ILE A 50 11.60 -1.76 -3.87
CA ILE A 50 11.28 -1.02 -2.65
C ILE A 50 11.38 0.48 -2.90
N GLU A 51 12.48 0.93 -3.51
CA GLU A 51 12.68 2.33 -3.87
C GLU A 51 11.59 2.82 -4.85
N TYR A 52 11.25 2.02 -5.86
CA TYR A 52 10.16 2.31 -6.77
C TYR A 52 8.82 2.49 -6.05
N SER A 53 8.48 1.57 -5.15
CA SER A 53 7.24 1.63 -4.34
C SER A 53 7.19 2.89 -3.47
N GLN A 54 8.31 3.27 -2.85
CA GLN A 54 8.42 4.50 -2.06
C GLN A 54 8.22 5.75 -2.92
N MET A 55 8.88 5.80 -4.09
CA MET A 55 8.72 6.93 -5.02
C MET A 55 7.29 7.03 -5.55
N THR A 56 6.63 5.91 -5.83
CA THR A 56 5.22 5.86 -6.20
C THR A 56 4.31 6.41 -5.09
N ALA A 57 4.56 6.05 -3.83
CA ALA A 57 3.84 6.61 -2.68
C ALA A 57 4.04 8.13 -2.56
N HIS A 58 5.27 8.62 -2.74
CA HIS A 58 5.56 10.06 -2.78
C HIS A 58 4.80 10.76 -3.92
N ARG A 59 4.80 10.20 -5.13
CA ARG A 59 4.05 10.74 -6.28
C ARG A 59 2.56 10.89 -5.96
N VAL A 60 1.96 9.84 -5.37
CA VAL A 60 0.53 9.84 -5.01
C VAL A 60 0.25 10.89 -3.94
N ALA A 61 1.08 10.97 -2.89
CA ALA A 61 0.94 11.96 -1.83
C ALA A 61 1.04 13.40 -2.37
N LEU A 62 2.06 13.71 -3.17
CA LEU A 62 2.26 15.02 -3.78
C LEU A 62 1.11 15.38 -4.73
N THR A 63 0.59 14.42 -5.49
CA THR A 63 -0.58 14.63 -6.35
C THR A 63 -1.82 14.97 -5.53
N ARG A 64 -2.06 14.30 -4.39
CA ARG A 64 -3.17 14.62 -3.48
C ARG A 64 -3.01 16.02 -2.87
N VAL A 65 -1.79 16.39 -2.46
CA VAL A 65 -1.48 17.74 -1.97
C VAL A 65 -1.75 18.79 -3.06
N MET A 66 -1.29 18.57 -4.28
CA MET A 66 -1.54 19.44 -5.42
C MET A 66 -3.04 19.62 -5.69
N ASN A 67 -3.82 18.54 -5.65
CA ASN A 67 -5.27 18.61 -5.81
C ASN A 67 -5.94 19.43 -4.68
N ARG A 68 -5.47 19.30 -3.44
CA ARG A 68 -5.96 20.13 -2.33
C ARG A 68 -5.59 21.61 -2.51
N LEU A 69 -4.37 21.92 -2.95
CA LEU A 69 -3.95 23.30 -3.24
C LEU A 69 -4.78 23.92 -4.38
N LYS A 70 -5.08 23.15 -5.43
CA LYS A 70 -5.99 23.59 -6.51
C LYS A 70 -7.38 23.90 -5.97
N ALA A 71 -7.93 23.06 -5.09
CA ALA A 71 -9.22 23.31 -4.46
C ALA A 71 -9.19 24.58 -3.57
N MET A 72 -8.13 24.78 -2.77
CA MET A 72 -7.96 25.98 -1.95
C MET A 72 -7.88 27.26 -2.79
N LYS A 73 -7.21 27.20 -3.95
CA LYS A 73 -7.13 28.33 -4.88
C LYS A 73 -8.49 28.68 -5.48
N VAL A 74 -9.28 27.67 -5.84
CA VAL A 74 -10.64 27.86 -6.40
C VAL A 74 -11.61 28.40 -5.35
N ASN A 75 -11.48 27.93 -4.10
CA ASN A 75 -12.34 28.34 -3.00
C ASN A 75 -11.93 29.68 -2.35
N GLU A 76 -10.84 30.30 -2.81
CA GLU A 76 -10.25 31.52 -2.23
C GLU A 76 -10.02 31.41 -0.70
N GLU A 77 -9.69 30.19 -0.22
CA GLU A 77 -9.48 29.92 1.23
C GLU A 77 -8.27 30.69 1.79
N PHE A 78 -7.30 31.03 0.92
CA PHE A 78 -6.04 31.68 1.26
C PHE A 78 -5.62 32.66 0.16
N ASP A 79 -4.60 33.47 0.45
CA ASP A 79 -3.99 34.38 -0.50
C ASP A 79 -3.56 33.64 -1.81
N PRO A 80 -4.09 34.04 -2.99
CA PRO A 80 -3.81 33.38 -4.26
C PRO A 80 -2.33 33.34 -4.65
N GLU A 81 -1.55 34.36 -4.27
CA GLU A 81 -0.10 34.38 -4.52
C GLU A 81 0.62 33.34 -3.67
N PHE A 82 0.31 33.28 -2.37
CA PHE A 82 0.84 32.27 -1.47
C PHE A 82 0.49 30.84 -1.93
N VAL A 83 -0.77 30.57 -2.30
CA VAL A 83 -1.18 29.25 -2.82
C VAL A 83 -0.47 28.93 -4.14
N GLY A 84 -0.33 29.91 -5.03
CA GLY A 84 0.41 29.76 -6.29
C GLY A 84 1.87 29.38 -6.07
N TYR A 85 2.54 30.00 -5.10
CA TYR A 85 3.90 29.66 -4.71
C TYR A 85 4.01 28.23 -4.17
N GLN A 86 3.11 27.82 -3.26
CA GLN A 86 3.09 26.45 -2.75
C GLN A 86 2.85 25.41 -3.85
N MET A 87 1.96 25.71 -4.80
CA MET A 87 1.74 24.86 -5.96
C MET A 87 3.02 24.70 -6.78
N ALA A 88 3.75 25.77 -7.07
CA ALA A 88 5.00 25.68 -7.83
C ALA A 88 6.07 24.81 -7.13
N LEU A 89 6.17 24.90 -5.79
CA LEU A 89 7.09 24.05 -5.02
C LEU A 89 6.71 22.57 -5.10
N VAL A 90 5.43 22.25 -4.90
CA VAL A 90 4.92 20.87 -4.95
C VAL A 90 5.05 20.31 -6.36
N ASP A 91 4.82 21.12 -7.39
CA ASP A 91 4.99 20.73 -8.80
C ASP A 91 6.44 20.36 -9.11
N GLY A 92 7.40 21.18 -8.68
CA GLY A 92 8.83 20.87 -8.84
C GLY A 92 9.24 19.56 -8.17
N GLN A 93 8.76 19.30 -6.95
CA GLN A 93 9.01 18.03 -6.26
C GLN A 93 8.33 16.84 -6.95
N LEU A 94 7.12 17.05 -7.48
CA LEU A 94 6.40 16.02 -8.22
C LEU A 94 7.13 15.64 -9.51
N GLU A 95 7.68 16.61 -10.25
CA GLU A 95 8.49 16.36 -11.44
C GLU A 95 9.79 15.62 -11.11
N GLU A 96 10.47 15.98 -10.03
CA GLU A 96 11.68 15.26 -9.58
C GLU A 96 11.39 13.78 -9.27
N VAL A 97 10.27 13.50 -8.58
CA VAL A 97 9.85 12.13 -8.27
C VAL A 97 9.47 11.37 -9.53
N LYS A 98 8.76 12.00 -10.48
CA LYS A 98 8.43 11.38 -11.78
C LYS A 98 9.68 11.03 -12.58
N GLU A 99 10.67 11.92 -12.60
CA GLU A 99 11.93 11.68 -13.30
C GLU A 99 12.70 10.50 -12.67
N LYS A 100 12.73 10.41 -11.34
CA LYS A 100 13.33 9.27 -10.62
C LYS A 100 12.63 7.95 -10.93
N LEU A 101 11.29 7.93 -10.92
CA LEU A 101 10.50 6.75 -11.31
C LEU A 101 10.82 6.30 -12.74
N ALA A 102 10.83 7.24 -13.68
CA ALA A 102 11.15 6.96 -15.08
C ALA A 102 12.57 6.38 -15.24
N LYS A 103 13.55 6.90 -14.49
CA LYS A 103 14.91 6.35 -14.48
C LYS A 103 14.95 4.93 -13.93
N LEU A 104 14.24 4.65 -12.83
CA LEU A 104 14.18 3.30 -12.24
C LEU A 104 13.57 2.28 -13.23
N GLU A 105 12.50 2.64 -13.93
CA GLU A 105 11.86 1.80 -14.95
C GLU A 105 12.71 1.61 -16.22
N GLN A 106 13.53 2.61 -16.58
CA GLN A 106 14.43 2.53 -17.72
C GLN A 106 15.67 1.68 -17.43
N GLN A 107 16.18 1.71 -16.19
CA GLN A 107 17.44 1.07 -15.80
C GLN A 107 17.28 -0.39 -15.39
N ASN A 108 16.08 -0.82 -15.00
CA ASN A 108 15.85 -2.19 -14.52
C ASN A 108 14.54 -2.77 -15.07
N ASP A 109 14.66 -3.81 -15.91
CA ASP A 109 13.52 -4.51 -16.50
C ASP A 109 12.62 -5.17 -15.43
N ALA A 110 13.18 -5.65 -14.31
CA ALA A 110 12.40 -6.22 -13.21
C ALA A 110 11.58 -5.16 -12.46
N VAL A 111 12.02 -3.89 -12.44
CA VAL A 111 11.23 -2.78 -11.91
C VAL A 111 10.11 -2.41 -12.89
N ARG A 112 10.38 -2.46 -14.20
CA ARG A 112 9.36 -2.21 -15.23
C ARG A 112 8.26 -3.28 -15.23
N GLU A 113 8.62 -4.55 -15.09
CA GLU A 113 7.66 -5.64 -14.93
C GLU A 113 6.82 -5.43 -13.67
N PHE A 114 7.48 -5.18 -12.53
CA PHE A 114 6.79 -4.88 -11.27
C PHE A 114 5.83 -3.68 -11.35
N ALA A 115 6.24 -2.59 -12.01
CA ALA A 115 5.40 -1.42 -12.24
C ALA A 115 4.15 -1.75 -13.07
N SER A 116 4.30 -2.62 -14.06
CA SER A 116 3.21 -3.06 -14.93
C SER A 116 2.21 -3.94 -14.15
N ASP A 117 2.72 -4.86 -13.33
CA ASP A 117 1.92 -5.71 -12.47
C ASP A 117 1.12 -4.86 -11.45
N GLN A 118 1.78 -3.91 -10.78
CA GLN A 118 1.12 -2.99 -9.85
C GLN A 118 0.01 -2.18 -10.52
N MET A 119 0.25 -1.65 -11.72
CA MET A 119 -0.77 -0.93 -12.48
C MET A 119 -1.97 -1.82 -12.78
N ARG A 120 -1.73 -3.07 -13.22
CA ARG A 120 -2.80 -4.03 -13.50
C ARG A 120 -3.62 -4.34 -12.26
N GLU A 121 -2.97 -4.62 -11.14
CA GLU A 121 -3.63 -4.86 -9.85
C GLU A 121 -4.50 -3.66 -9.43
N GLU A 122 -3.99 -2.43 -9.58
CA GLU A 122 -4.74 -1.21 -9.27
C GLU A 122 -5.99 -1.08 -10.15
N LEU A 123 -5.88 -1.33 -11.46
CA LEU A 123 -7.02 -1.28 -12.38
C LEU A 123 -8.09 -2.33 -12.05
N LEU A 124 -7.68 -3.56 -11.74
CA LEU A 124 -8.59 -4.63 -11.33
C LEU A 124 -9.25 -4.33 -9.98
N ALA A 125 -8.52 -3.75 -9.05
CA ALA A 125 -9.05 -3.32 -7.76
C ALA A 125 -10.13 -2.23 -7.92
N ILE A 126 -9.87 -1.22 -8.76
CA ILE A 126 -10.85 -0.18 -9.09
C ILE A 126 -12.13 -0.78 -9.69
N GLU A 127 -11.98 -1.73 -10.62
CA GLU A 127 -13.13 -2.44 -11.21
C GLU A 127 -13.93 -3.20 -10.14
N ALA A 128 -13.26 -3.98 -9.30
CA ALA A 128 -13.89 -4.76 -8.25
C ALA A 128 -14.59 -3.88 -7.20
N ASP A 129 -13.94 -2.80 -6.75
CA ASP A 129 -14.50 -1.84 -5.81
C ASP A 129 -15.75 -1.16 -6.38
N THR A 130 -15.72 -0.81 -7.67
CA THR A 130 -16.87 -0.25 -8.37
C THR A 130 -18.03 -1.25 -8.35
N TYR A 131 -17.82 -2.51 -8.69
CA TYR A 131 -18.89 -3.53 -8.63
C TYR A 131 -19.44 -3.70 -7.21
N ALA A 132 -18.58 -3.67 -6.20
CA ALA A 132 -19.00 -3.73 -4.80
C ALA A 132 -19.86 -2.53 -4.39
N GLU A 133 -19.60 -1.33 -4.91
CA GLU A 133 -20.46 -0.16 -4.72
C GLU A 133 -21.85 -0.35 -5.32
N PHE A 134 -21.94 -0.83 -6.56
CA PHE A 134 -23.24 -1.08 -7.21
C PHE A 134 -24.06 -2.18 -6.54
N ILE A 135 -23.41 -3.20 -5.96
CA ILE A 135 -24.09 -4.21 -5.15
C ILE A 135 -24.64 -3.60 -3.86
N ARG A 136 -23.81 -2.80 -3.15
CA ARG A 136 -24.24 -2.11 -1.92
C ARG A 136 -25.38 -1.13 -2.18
N ALA A 137 -25.41 -0.49 -3.34
CA ALA A 137 -26.51 0.38 -3.78
C ALA A 137 -27.77 -0.40 -4.23
N GLY A 138 -27.74 -1.73 -4.26
CA GLY A 138 -28.85 -2.58 -4.69
C GLY A 138 -29.12 -2.58 -6.20
N GLN A 139 -28.23 -1.98 -7.00
CA GLN A 139 -28.34 -1.91 -8.45
C GLN A 139 -27.86 -3.19 -9.13
N LEU A 140 -26.95 -3.93 -8.48
CA LEU A 140 -26.51 -5.27 -8.87
C LEU A 140 -26.88 -6.30 -7.81
N LYS A 141 -27.31 -7.48 -8.25
CA LYS A 141 -27.67 -8.59 -7.36
C LYS A 141 -26.46 -9.50 -7.02
N GLN A 142 -25.43 -9.51 -7.86
CA GLN A 142 -24.28 -10.42 -7.76
C GLN A 142 -23.02 -9.75 -8.32
N THR A 143 -21.86 -10.24 -7.90
CA THR A 143 -20.55 -9.85 -8.43
C THR A 143 -20.46 -10.20 -9.91
N LEU A 144 -19.98 -9.24 -10.71
CA LEU A 144 -19.70 -9.44 -12.13
C LEU A 144 -18.32 -10.06 -12.30
N MET A 145 -18.12 -10.82 -13.39
CA MET A 145 -16.77 -11.21 -13.81
C MET A 145 -15.99 -9.94 -14.21
N PRO A 146 -14.76 -9.76 -13.70
CA PRO A 146 -13.90 -8.66 -14.13
C PRO A 146 -13.70 -8.70 -15.65
N LEU A 147 -14.02 -7.60 -16.31
CA LEU A 147 -13.87 -7.46 -17.76
C LEU A 147 -12.41 -7.18 -18.13
N LEU A 148 -11.67 -6.50 -17.26
CA LEU A 148 -10.29 -6.12 -17.54
C LEU A 148 -9.31 -7.29 -17.42
N GLU A 149 -9.66 -8.36 -16.71
CA GLU A 149 -8.80 -9.53 -16.52
C GLU A 149 -8.43 -10.24 -17.84
N GLY A 150 -9.32 -10.24 -18.83
CA GLY A 150 -9.07 -10.82 -20.16
C GLY A 150 -8.61 -9.82 -21.24
N VAL A 151 -8.51 -8.53 -20.90
CA VAL A 151 -8.14 -7.46 -21.85
C VAL A 151 -6.77 -6.89 -21.55
N LEU A 152 -6.37 -6.87 -20.27
CA LEU A 152 -5.05 -6.45 -19.87
C LEU A 152 -4.06 -7.58 -20.21
N PRO A 153 -2.96 -7.30 -20.92
CA PRO A 153 -1.95 -8.32 -21.21
C PRO A 153 -1.30 -8.80 -19.91
N ASP A 154 -0.95 -10.07 -19.85
CA ASP A 154 -0.29 -10.68 -18.68
C ASP A 154 1.11 -10.09 -18.45
N ARG A 155 1.78 -9.62 -19.51
CA ARG A 155 3.08 -8.91 -19.44
C ARG A 155 3.27 -7.90 -20.57
N ILE A 156 4.06 -6.84 -20.33
CA ILE A 156 4.57 -5.99 -21.42
C ILE A 156 5.53 -6.82 -22.29
N GLY A 157 5.03 -7.35 -23.40
CA GLY A 157 5.83 -8.12 -24.37
C GLY A 157 5.11 -9.29 -25.03
N GLU A 158 4.02 -9.79 -24.45
CA GLU A 158 3.12 -10.73 -25.14
C GLU A 158 2.18 -9.94 -26.05
N ARG A 159 2.61 -9.78 -27.30
CA ARG A 159 1.70 -9.58 -28.43
C ARG A 159 1.47 -10.96 -29.05
N ASP A 160 0.24 -11.45 -29.00
CA ASP A 160 -0.25 -12.45 -29.95
C ASP A 160 -0.21 -11.90 -31.39
#